data_AF-A0A1Y5RQ64-F1
#
_entry.id   AF-A0A1Y5RQ64-F1
#
_cell.length_a   1.000
_cell.length_b   1.000
_cell.length_c   1.000
_cell.angle_alpha   90.00
_cell.angle_beta   90.00
_cell.angle_gamma   90.00
#
_symmetry.space_group_name_H-M   'P 1'
#
loop_
_entity.id
_entity.type
_entity.pdbx_description
1 polymer ?
#
loop_
_entity_poly.entity_id
_entity_poly.type
_entity_poly.pdbx_seq_one_letter_code
_entity_poly.pdbx_strand_id
1 'polypeptide(L)'
;MPSIDFILPHWLYWGALVVFPLFAMMMARRKQSTGYSLPIGYMILFTGGLLGLHRLYLRNLWGLLFLPIFFGILFANAQGRDAREVESEAANVLNSAQRVITRLEPKLAGADERLAKLQAALDEAEEGTFAQKSAKKQLEKAQDTLVADQQRMEKSRADLEAARPNLEAATAMRDTWANVAYVAFLVICALVALDAVLLPGMIRRAREKLAMEEASTIASAGTLEAIEAEAAAKLAAIEAEEIKGDMAHIGTGWTGAIDRMSYFAGEFVSYWAVIAVFAYYFEVVARYVFNSPSIWVHEGMFLMFGMQYLIAGAYAAMTDAHVKVDVFYADWSPLRKAVVDLLTSVFFFIFAGTLLVTGWIFAMDATVVHEVSFSEWTIAYWPFKWAIAIGAVLLILQGIAKLAQDVVTVRNSLQGA
;
A
#
# COMPACT_ATOMS: atom_id res chain seq x y z
N MET A 1 -9.73 -16.13 -11.69
CA MET A 1 -8.62 -16.38 -10.73
C MET A 1 -9.19 -16.49 -9.33
N PRO A 2 -8.57 -17.27 -8.43
CA PRO A 2 -8.92 -17.18 -7.02
C PRO A 2 -8.75 -15.73 -6.53
N SER A 3 -9.77 -15.14 -5.91
CA SER A 3 -9.63 -13.88 -5.19
C SER A 3 -9.05 -14.13 -3.80
N ILE A 4 -8.31 -13.16 -3.28
CA ILE A 4 -7.84 -13.20 -1.89
C ILE A 4 -8.80 -12.32 -1.10
N ASP A 5 -9.82 -12.94 -0.52
CA ASP A 5 -10.80 -12.26 0.33
C ASP A 5 -10.27 -12.15 1.77
N PHE A 6 -9.05 -11.65 1.92
CA PHE A 6 -8.41 -11.47 3.22
C PHE A 6 -8.51 -10.00 3.67
N ILE A 7 -9.32 -9.79 4.70
CA ILE A 7 -9.40 -8.52 5.42
C ILE A 7 -8.61 -8.67 6.71
N LEU A 8 -7.60 -7.83 6.92
CA LEU A 8 -6.81 -7.88 8.14
C LEU A 8 -7.69 -7.53 9.35
N PRO A 9 -7.85 -8.45 10.34
CA PRO A 9 -8.58 -8.14 11.54
C PRO A 9 -7.91 -7.00 12.31
N HIS A 10 -8.70 -6.07 12.86
CA HIS A 10 -8.15 -4.90 13.56
C HIS A 10 -7.25 -5.29 14.73
N TRP A 11 -7.61 -6.32 15.49
CA TRP A 11 -6.80 -6.81 16.61
C TRP A 11 -5.44 -7.33 16.14
N LEU A 12 -5.36 -7.93 14.95
CA LEU A 12 -4.12 -8.45 14.38
C LEU A 12 -3.23 -7.29 13.90
N TYR A 13 -3.82 -6.25 13.32
CA TYR A 13 -3.10 -5.02 12.98
C TYR A 13 -2.48 -4.37 14.22
N TRP A 14 -3.29 -4.04 15.23
CA TRP A 14 -2.80 -3.41 16.46
C TRP A 14 -1.84 -4.32 17.23
N GLY A 15 -2.13 -5.61 17.29
CA GLY A 15 -1.26 -6.61 17.90
C GLY A 15 0.09 -6.71 17.20
N ALA A 16 0.13 -6.69 15.86
CA ALA A 16 1.36 -6.70 15.09
C ALA A 16 2.22 -5.46 15.37
N LEU A 17 1.61 -4.27 15.42
CA LEU A 17 2.33 -3.02 15.71
C LEU A 17 3.00 -3.01 17.10
N VAL A 18 2.49 -3.77 18.06
CA VAL A 18 3.07 -3.88 19.40
C VAL A 18 4.04 -5.06 19.52
N VAL A 19 3.60 -6.25 19.12
CA VAL A 19 4.34 -7.51 19.36
C VAL A 19 5.54 -7.63 18.43
N PHE A 20 5.40 -7.26 17.15
CA PHE A 20 6.46 -7.44 16.17
C PHE A 20 7.71 -6.62 16.52
N PRO A 21 7.64 -5.32 16.83
CA PRO A 21 8.83 -4.57 17.23
C PRO A 21 9.52 -5.09 18.48
N LEU A 22 8.76 -5.50 19.51
CA LEU A 22 9.33 -6.08 20.73
C LEU A 22 10.10 -7.36 20.43
N PHE A 23 9.52 -8.23 19.59
CA PHE A 23 10.18 -9.44 19.13
C PHE A 23 11.42 -9.12 18.29
N ALA A 24 11.31 -8.17 17.37
CA ALA A 24 12.42 -7.75 16.50
C ALA A 24 13.58 -7.16 17.31
N MET A 25 13.33 -6.30 18.29
CA MET A 25 14.35 -5.79 19.22
C MET A 25 15.04 -6.92 19.99
N MET A 26 14.27 -7.89 20.49
CA MET A 26 14.84 -9.04 21.19
C MET A 26 15.75 -9.88 20.29
N MET A 27 15.39 -10.01 19.01
CA MET A 27 16.20 -10.74 18.03
C MET A 27 17.44 -9.93 17.60
N ALA A 28 17.31 -8.63 17.35
CA ALA A 28 18.39 -7.76 16.90
C ALA A 28 19.55 -7.70 17.90
N ARG A 29 19.24 -7.85 19.20
CA ARG A 29 20.24 -7.90 20.27
C ARG A 29 20.98 -9.24 20.39
N ARG A 30 20.62 -10.25 19.58
CA ARG A 30 21.35 -11.54 19.52
C ARG A 30 22.50 -11.42 18.51
N LYS A 31 23.65 -12.00 18.85
CA LYS A 31 24.82 -12.06 17.96
C LYS A 31 24.41 -12.70 16.62
N GLN A 32 24.47 -11.95 15.52
CA GLN A 32 24.16 -12.45 14.18
C GLN A 32 25.06 -13.65 13.87
N SER A 33 24.44 -14.78 13.51
CA SER A 33 25.18 -15.87 12.89
C SER A 33 25.48 -15.49 11.45
N THR A 34 26.74 -15.34 11.10
CA THR A 34 27.16 -15.19 9.70
C THR A 34 26.84 -16.49 8.95
N GLY A 35 26.08 -16.38 7.85
CA GLY A 35 25.78 -17.51 6.97
C GLY A 35 24.29 -17.78 6.73
N TYR A 36 24.02 -18.79 5.89
CA TYR A 36 22.66 -19.12 5.46
C TYR A 36 21.86 -19.78 6.59
N SER A 37 20.66 -19.28 6.88
CA SER A 37 19.79 -19.88 7.90
C SER A 37 18.50 -20.44 7.30
N LEU A 38 18.04 -21.57 7.85
CA LEU A 38 16.81 -22.22 7.41
C LEU A 38 15.56 -21.34 7.67
N PRO A 39 15.41 -20.70 8.85
CA PRO A 39 14.28 -19.82 9.09
C PRO A 39 14.26 -18.61 8.15
N ILE A 40 15.42 -17.98 7.90
CA ILE A 40 15.51 -16.84 6.96
C ILE A 40 15.21 -17.30 5.54
N GLY A 41 15.70 -18.47 5.13
CA GLY A 41 15.39 -19.03 3.82
C GLY A 41 13.89 -19.22 3.60
N TYR A 42 13.18 -19.80 4.57
CA TYR A 42 11.73 -19.98 4.47
C TYR A 42 10.97 -18.67 4.54
N MET A 43 11.43 -17.71 5.34
CA MET A 43 10.88 -16.36 5.37
C MET A 43 10.99 -15.72 3.99
N ILE A 44 12.18 -15.73 3.36
CA ILE A 44 12.40 -15.17 2.02
C ILE A 44 11.59 -15.92 0.97
N LEU A 45 11.45 -17.25 1.08
CA LEU A 45 10.58 -18.03 0.19
C LEU A 45 9.12 -17.59 0.29
N PHE A 46 8.63 -17.39 1.52
CA PHE A 46 7.26 -16.94 1.75
C PHE A 46 7.03 -15.52 1.23
N THR A 47 8.00 -14.63 1.43
CA THR A 47 7.84 -13.19 1.19
C THR A 47 8.37 -12.74 -0.17
N GLY A 48 9.04 -13.61 -0.90
CA GLY A 48 9.74 -13.30 -2.14
C GLY A 48 9.84 -14.47 -3.11
N GLY A 49 9.20 -15.59 -2.81
CA GLY A 49 9.27 -16.81 -3.61
C GLY A 49 8.74 -16.63 -5.03
N LEU A 50 7.69 -15.83 -5.21
CA LEU A 50 7.15 -15.51 -6.54
C LEU A 50 8.13 -14.70 -7.40
N LEU A 51 9.12 -14.03 -6.78
CA LEU A 51 10.18 -13.32 -7.49
C LEU A 51 11.49 -14.12 -7.55
N GLY A 52 11.53 -15.34 -6.98
CA GLY A 52 12.72 -16.17 -6.93
C GLY A 52 13.79 -15.68 -5.94
N LEU A 53 13.44 -14.79 -4.99
CA LEU A 53 14.41 -14.16 -4.08
C LEU A 53 15.12 -15.18 -3.17
N HIS A 54 14.47 -16.30 -2.83
CA HIS A 54 15.06 -17.37 -2.01
C HIS A 54 16.22 -18.08 -2.72
N ARG A 55 16.21 -18.14 -4.05
CA ARG A 55 17.35 -18.67 -4.82
C ARG A 55 18.47 -17.63 -4.94
N LEU A 56 18.13 -16.36 -5.15
CA LEU A 56 19.12 -15.27 -5.17
C LEU A 56 19.82 -15.11 -3.82
N TYR A 57 19.09 -15.28 -2.71
CA TYR A 57 19.63 -15.34 -1.36
C TYR A 57 20.75 -16.40 -1.24
N LEU A 58 20.60 -17.55 -1.90
CA LEU A 58 21.58 -18.64 -1.90
C LEU A 58 22.61 -18.51 -3.03
N ARG A 59 22.78 -17.30 -3.61
CA ARG A 59 23.66 -16.99 -4.75
C ARG A 59 23.38 -17.88 -5.97
N ASN A 60 22.12 -18.27 -6.16
CA ASN A 60 21.70 -19.13 -7.27
C ASN A 60 20.89 -18.34 -8.31
N LEU A 61 21.49 -18.13 -9.49
CA LEU A 61 20.89 -17.40 -10.61
C LEU A 61 19.62 -18.03 -11.19
N TRP A 62 19.32 -19.31 -10.88
CA TRP A 62 18.04 -19.92 -11.24
C TRP A 62 16.82 -19.17 -10.68
N GLY A 63 17.00 -18.31 -9.66
CA GLY A 63 15.94 -17.40 -9.21
C GLY A 63 15.44 -16.45 -10.31
N LEU A 64 16.26 -16.10 -11.29
CA LEU A 64 15.87 -15.22 -12.41
C LEU A 64 14.81 -15.85 -13.33
N LEU A 65 14.62 -17.17 -13.29
CA LEU A 65 13.56 -17.86 -14.04
C LEU A 65 12.14 -17.46 -13.56
N PHE A 66 12.01 -17.04 -12.30
CA PHE A 66 10.73 -16.63 -11.72
C PHE A 66 10.26 -15.29 -12.28
N LEU A 67 11.19 -14.38 -12.60
CA LEU A 67 10.89 -13.03 -13.09
C LEU A 67 10.05 -13.02 -14.38
N PRO A 68 10.44 -13.69 -15.49
CA PRO A 68 9.63 -13.66 -16.72
C PRO A 68 8.24 -14.28 -16.53
N ILE A 69 8.11 -15.30 -15.67
CA ILE A 69 6.82 -15.92 -15.36
C ILE A 69 5.96 -14.93 -14.56
N PHE A 70 6.54 -14.30 -13.54
CA PHE A 70 5.88 -13.29 -12.74
C PHE A 70 5.42 -12.09 -13.57
N PHE A 71 6.32 -11.51 -14.38
CA PHE A 71 5.97 -10.43 -15.31
C PHE A 71 4.94 -10.85 -16.35
N GLY A 72 4.97 -12.11 -16.80
CA GLY A 72 3.94 -12.69 -17.67
C GLY A 72 2.56 -12.69 -17.01
N ILE A 73 2.46 -13.02 -15.71
CA ILE A 73 1.21 -12.93 -14.96
C ILE A 73 0.73 -11.47 -14.88
N LEU A 74 1.63 -10.53 -14.54
CA LEU A 74 1.29 -9.11 -14.46
C LEU A 74 0.76 -8.57 -15.79
N PHE A 75 1.44 -8.92 -16.89
CA PHE A 75 1.06 -8.52 -18.24
C PHE A 75 -0.31 -9.12 -18.61
N ALA A 76 -0.51 -10.43 -18.41
CA ALA A 76 -1.75 -11.09 -18.75
C ALA A 76 -2.94 -10.55 -17.91
N ASN A 77 -2.73 -10.22 -16.63
CA ASN A 77 -3.75 -9.57 -15.81
C ASN A 77 -4.03 -8.12 -16.22
N ALA A 78 -3.03 -7.38 -16.73
CA ALA A 78 -3.25 -6.06 -17.32
C ALA A 78 -4.13 -6.17 -18.58
N GLN A 79 -3.77 -7.06 -19.51
CA GLN A 79 -4.58 -7.30 -20.71
C GLN A 79 -5.98 -7.82 -20.39
N GLY A 80 -6.13 -8.64 -19.33
CA GLY A 80 -7.42 -9.10 -18.84
C GLY A 80 -8.29 -7.99 -18.21
N ARG A 81 -7.70 -6.88 -17.74
CA ARG A 81 -8.47 -5.68 -17.34
C ARG A 81 -9.01 -4.95 -18.56
N ASP A 82 -8.16 -4.70 -19.56
CA ASP A 82 -8.56 -4.02 -20.79
C ASP A 82 -9.64 -4.82 -21.54
N ALA A 83 -9.50 -6.15 -21.60
CA ALA A 83 -10.50 -7.03 -22.21
C ALA A 83 -11.87 -7.00 -21.48
N ARG A 84 -11.88 -6.82 -20.16
CA ARG A 84 -13.13 -6.67 -19.37
C ARG A 84 -13.83 -5.34 -19.66
N GLU A 85 -13.07 -4.27 -19.90
CA GLU A 85 -13.63 -2.98 -20.27
C GLU A 85 -14.34 -3.07 -21.62
N VAL A 86 -13.70 -3.69 -22.62
CA VAL A 86 -14.29 -3.94 -23.95
C VAL A 86 -15.52 -4.86 -23.85
N GLU A 87 -15.46 -5.93 -23.05
CA GLU A 87 -16.60 -6.81 -22.81
C GLU A 87 -17.78 -6.03 -22.19
N SER A 88 -17.52 -5.20 -21.19
CA SER A 88 -18.53 -4.36 -20.53
C SER A 88 -19.17 -3.38 -21.50
N GLU A 89 -18.37 -2.71 -22.34
CA GLU A 89 -18.87 -1.78 -23.37
C GLU A 89 -19.77 -2.49 -24.39
N ALA A 90 -19.31 -3.62 -24.94
CA ALA A 90 -20.10 -4.43 -25.88
C ALA A 90 -21.40 -4.95 -25.25
N ALA A 91 -21.34 -5.42 -24.00
CA ALA A 91 -22.50 -5.87 -23.24
C ALA A 91 -23.50 -4.74 -22.99
N ASN A 92 -23.03 -3.52 -22.73
CA ASN A 92 -23.88 -2.35 -22.53
C ASN A 92 -24.64 -1.98 -23.81
N VAL A 93 -23.98 -2.01 -24.98
CA VAL A 93 -24.64 -1.78 -26.27
C VAL A 93 -25.73 -2.82 -26.50
N LEU A 94 -25.41 -4.10 -26.35
CA LEU A 94 -26.37 -5.21 -26.53
C LEU A 94 -27.57 -5.08 -25.57
N ASN A 95 -27.31 -4.85 -24.28
CA ASN A 95 -28.35 -4.69 -23.27
C ASN A 95 -29.23 -3.47 -23.56
N SER A 96 -28.65 -2.37 -24.05
CA SER A 96 -29.41 -1.16 -24.40
C SER A 96 -30.34 -1.40 -25.60
N ALA A 97 -29.85 -2.05 -26.65
CA ALA A 97 -30.62 -2.42 -27.84
C ALA A 97 -31.75 -3.40 -27.50
N GLN A 98 -31.45 -4.42 -26.70
CA GLN A 98 -32.41 -5.41 -26.24
C GLN A 98 -33.55 -4.78 -25.44
N ARG A 99 -33.25 -3.84 -24.53
CA ARG A 99 -34.29 -3.10 -23.77
C ARG A 99 -35.23 -2.32 -24.68
N VAL A 100 -34.72 -1.72 -25.75
CA VAL A 100 -35.55 -0.99 -26.71
C VAL A 100 -36.45 -1.95 -27.48
N ILE A 101 -35.93 -3.07 -27.97
CA ILE A 101 -36.69 -4.10 -28.68
C ILE A 101 -37.82 -4.64 -27.78
N THR A 102 -37.49 -5.09 -26.57
CA THR A 102 -38.47 -5.64 -25.61
C THR A 102 -39.59 -4.64 -25.29
N ARG A 103 -39.30 -3.33 -25.31
CA ARG A 103 -40.32 -2.29 -25.08
C ARG A 103 -41.17 -1.97 -26.31
N LEU A 104 -40.58 -2.00 -27.52
CA LEU A 104 -41.26 -1.59 -28.76
C LEU A 104 -42.01 -2.74 -29.43
N GLU A 105 -41.54 -3.97 -29.29
CA GLU A 105 -42.16 -5.16 -29.88
C GLU A 105 -43.65 -5.32 -29.56
N PRO A 106 -44.12 -5.26 -28.29
CA PRO A 106 -45.56 -5.31 -28.01
C PRO A 106 -46.31 -4.07 -28.50
N LYS A 107 -45.65 -2.90 -28.54
CA LYS A 107 -46.27 -1.67 -29.04
C LYS A 107 -46.49 -1.70 -30.54
N LEU A 108 -45.63 -2.37 -31.30
CA LEU A 108 -45.80 -2.50 -32.74
C LEU A 108 -46.78 -3.62 -33.08
N ALA A 109 -46.76 -4.74 -32.36
CA ALA A 109 -47.72 -5.84 -32.53
C ALA A 109 -49.18 -5.38 -32.32
N GLY A 110 -49.44 -4.50 -31.35
CA GLY A 110 -50.78 -3.96 -31.11
C GLY A 110 -51.08 -2.62 -31.82
N ALA A 111 -50.25 -2.20 -32.78
CA ALA A 111 -50.42 -0.90 -33.42
C ALA A 111 -51.52 -0.89 -34.48
N ASP A 112 -51.67 -1.95 -35.26
CA ASP A 112 -52.68 -2.06 -36.31
C ASP A 112 -54.10 -1.94 -35.75
N GLU A 113 -54.36 -2.59 -34.61
CA GLU A 113 -55.66 -2.50 -33.92
C GLU A 113 -55.93 -1.06 -33.41
N ARG A 114 -54.89 -0.37 -32.91
CA ARG A 114 -55.00 1.03 -32.46
C ARG A 114 -55.26 1.98 -33.63
N LEU A 115 -54.59 1.79 -34.76
CA LEU A 115 -54.79 2.58 -35.97
C LEU A 115 -56.20 2.35 -36.54
N ALA A 116 -56.69 1.10 -36.56
CA ALA A 116 -58.04 0.79 -37.00
C ALA A 116 -59.11 1.50 -36.13
N LYS A 117 -58.94 1.55 -34.81
CA LYS A 117 -59.83 2.29 -33.91
C LYS A 117 -59.82 3.81 -34.15
N LEU A 118 -58.64 4.38 -34.40
CA LEU A 118 -58.50 5.81 -34.71
C LEU A 118 -59.08 6.17 -36.09
N GLN A 119 -58.96 5.27 -37.06
CA GLN A 119 -59.60 5.42 -38.37
C GLN A 119 -61.12 5.38 -38.26
N ALA A 120 -61.67 4.40 -37.55
CA ALA A 120 -63.12 4.33 -37.31
C ALA A 120 -63.66 5.59 -36.60
N ALA A 121 -62.94 6.12 -35.61
CA ALA A 121 -63.31 7.36 -34.93
C ALA A 121 -63.24 8.61 -35.82
N LEU A 122 -62.39 8.61 -36.85
CA LEU A 122 -62.35 9.66 -37.88
C LEU A 122 -63.53 9.54 -38.84
N ASP A 123 -63.90 8.32 -39.23
CA ASP A 123 -65.00 8.03 -40.16
C ASP A 123 -66.38 8.31 -39.52
N GLU A 124 -66.52 8.16 -38.20
CA GLU A 124 -67.73 8.49 -37.43
C GLU A 124 -67.91 10.00 -37.17
N ALA A 125 -66.88 10.82 -37.38
CA ALA A 125 -66.93 12.24 -37.07
C ALA A 125 -67.60 13.08 -38.19
N GLU A 126 -68.57 13.91 -37.82
CA GLU A 126 -69.29 14.78 -38.77
C GLU A 126 -68.36 15.76 -39.50
N GLU A 127 -68.55 15.90 -40.81
CA GLU A 127 -67.72 16.74 -41.68
C GLU A 127 -67.72 18.22 -41.25
N GLY A 128 -66.53 18.80 -41.13
CA GLY A 128 -66.33 20.21 -40.78
C GLY A 128 -66.30 20.51 -39.27
N THR A 129 -66.48 19.51 -38.42
CA THR A 129 -66.44 19.68 -36.95
C THR A 129 -65.01 19.70 -36.37
N PHE A 130 -64.86 20.29 -35.18
CA PHE A 130 -63.61 20.22 -34.41
C PHE A 130 -63.20 18.78 -34.09
N ALA A 131 -64.19 17.89 -33.89
CA ALA A 131 -63.99 16.47 -33.65
C ALA A 131 -63.26 15.78 -34.82
N GLN A 132 -63.67 16.05 -36.07
CA GLN A 132 -63.01 15.52 -37.27
C GLN A 132 -61.54 15.97 -37.37
N LYS A 133 -61.25 17.28 -37.14
CA LYS A 133 -59.87 17.80 -37.15
C LYS A 133 -59.00 17.18 -36.06
N SER A 134 -59.55 16.97 -34.86
CA SER A 134 -58.87 16.34 -33.73
C SER A 134 -58.57 14.86 -34.02
N ALA A 135 -59.56 14.10 -34.48
CA ALA A 135 -59.42 12.69 -34.85
C ALA A 135 -58.37 12.51 -35.97
N LYS A 136 -58.40 13.37 -36.99
CA LYS A 136 -57.40 13.37 -38.07
C LYS A 136 -55.99 13.60 -37.54
N LYS A 137 -55.80 14.59 -36.66
CA LYS A 137 -54.50 14.90 -36.06
C LYS A 137 -54.01 13.78 -35.13
N GLN A 138 -54.90 13.11 -34.42
CA GLN A 138 -54.56 11.96 -33.58
C GLN A 138 -54.13 10.76 -34.41
N LEU A 139 -54.83 10.49 -35.53
CA LEU A 139 -54.46 9.46 -36.48
C LEU A 139 -53.09 9.74 -37.12
N GLU A 140 -52.87 10.96 -37.62
CA GLU A 140 -51.60 11.39 -38.21
C GLU A 140 -50.44 11.23 -37.22
N LYS A 141 -50.61 11.72 -35.98
CA LYS A 141 -49.61 11.55 -34.91
C LYS A 141 -49.34 10.08 -34.58
N ALA A 142 -50.36 9.23 -34.58
CA ALA A 142 -50.21 7.80 -34.31
C ALA A 142 -49.44 7.09 -35.45
N GLN A 143 -49.70 7.46 -36.70
CA GLN A 143 -48.96 7.00 -37.88
C GLN A 143 -47.49 7.43 -37.84
N ASP A 144 -47.22 8.71 -37.53
CA ASP A 144 -45.85 9.23 -37.39
C ASP A 144 -45.08 8.51 -36.27
N THR A 145 -45.74 8.28 -35.14
CA THR A 145 -45.15 7.56 -33.99
C THR A 145 -44.83 6.11 -34.36
N LEU A 146 -45.69 5.45 -35.14
CA LEU A 146 -45.45 4.09 -35.63
C LEU A 146 -44.21 4.02 -36.51
N VAL A 147 -44.08 4.93 -37.49
CA VAL A 147 -42.90 4.98 -38.37
C VAL A 147 -41.63 5.21 -37.55
N ALA A 148 -41.65 6.15 -36.59
CA ALA A 148 -40.51 6.42 -35.72
C ALA A 148 -40.15 5.22 -34.84
N ASP A 149 -41.14 4.52 -34.26
CA ASP A 149 -40.93 3.32 -33.46
C ASP A 149 -40.41 2.15 -34.31
N GLN A 150 -40.88 1.99 -35.55
CA GLN A 150 -40.38 1.00 -36.51
C GLN A 150 -38.91 1.26 -36.86
N GLN A 151 -38.56 2.48 -37.26
CA GLN A 151 -37.17 2.87 -37.56
C GLN A 151 -36.26 2.65 -36.35
N ARG A 152 -36.73 2.99 -35.15
CA ARG A 152 -35.97 2.77 -33.91
C ARG A 152 -35.82 1.28 -33.59
N MET A 153 -36.82 0.45 -33.88
CA MET A 153 -36.74 -1.00 -33.72
C MET A 153 -35.75 -1.62 -34.71
N GLU A 154 -35.81 -1.23 -35.98
CA GLU A 154 -34.87 -1.69 -37.00
C GLU A 154 -33.43 -1.33 -36.65
N LYS A 155 -33.19 -0.07 -36.26
CA LYS A 155 -31.88 0.37 -35.78
C LYS A 155 -31.42 -0.48 -34.59
N SER A 156 -32.28 -0.69 -33.60
CA SER A 156 -31.92 -1.48 -32.41
C SER A 156 -31.65 -2.95 -32.74
N ARG A 157 -32.33 -3.53 -33.74
CA ARG A 157 -32.04 -4.89 -34.23
C ARG A 157 -30.69 -4.95 -34.93
N ALA A 158 -30.39 -3.97 -35.78
CA ALA A 158 -29.09 -3.87 -36.44
C ALA A 158 -27.95 -3.68 -35.42
N ASP A 159 -28.14 -2.81 -34.43
CA ASP A 159 -27.18 -2.59 -33.33
C ASP A 159 -26.96 -3.89 -32.53
N LEU A 160 -28.01 -4.68 -32.28
CA LEU A 160 -27.92 -5.97 -31.59
C LEU A 160 -27.16 -7.01 -32.40
N GLU A 161 -27.46 -7.15 -33.70
CA GLU A 161 -26.77 -8.06 -34.60
C GLU A 161 -25.28 -7.70 -34.75
N ALA A 162 -24.96 -6.40 -34.82
CA ALA A 162 -23.58 -5.92 -34.89
C ALA A 162 -22.82 -6.07 -33.55
N ALA A 163 -23.49 -5.91 -32.41
CA ALA A 163 -22.84 -5.98 -31.09
C ALA A 163 -22.55 -7.41 -30.63
N ARG A 164 -23.35 -8.40 -31.08
CA ARG A 164 -23.21 -9.80 -30.68
C ARG A 164 -21.83 -10.42 -30.97
N PRO A 165 -21.27 -10.35 -32.20
CA PRO A 165 -19.94 -10.89 -32.47
C PRO A 165 -18.84 -10.13 -31.70
N ASN A 166 -19.03 -8.83 -31.44
CA ASN A 166 -18.08 -8.04 -30.67
C ASN A 166 -18.04 -8.49 -29.20
N LEU A 167 -19.20 -8.79 -28.60
CA LEU A 167 -19.27 -9.33 -27.25
C LEU A 167 -18.61 -10.72 -27.17
N GLU A 168 -18.92 -11.62 -28.10
CA GLU A 168 -18.32 -12.96 -28.14
C GLU A 168 -16.79 -12.90 -28.29
N ALA A 169 -16.29 -12.02 -29.17
CA ALA A 169 -14.86 -11.80 -29.34
C ALA A 169 -14.20 -11.21 -28.07
N ALA A 170 -14.87 -10.25 -27.42
CA ALA A 170 -14.38 -9.63 -26.18
C ALA A 170 -14.33 -10.65 -25.02
N THR A 171 -15.38 -11.46 -24.86
CA THR A 171 -15.40 -12.54 -23.85
C THR A 171 -14.31 -13.57 -24.11
N ALA A 172 -14.14 -14.01 -25.36
CA ALA A 172 -13.08 -14.96 -25.72
C ALA A 172 -11.66 -14.40 -25.46
N MET A 173 -11.45 -13.11 -25.76
CA MET A 173 -10.19 -12.41 -25.47
C MET A 173 -9.93 -12.39 -23.96
N ARG A 174 -10.93 -12.01 -23.16
CA ARG A 174 -10.82 -12.00 -21.70
C ARG A 174 -10.48 -13.39 -21.16
N ASP A 175 -11.17 -14.42 -21.61
CA ASP A 175 -10.97 -15.80 -21.15
C ASP A 175 -9.58 -16.31 -21.51
N THR A 176 -9.07 -15.93 -22.68
CA THR A 176 -7.70 -16.26 -23.10
C THR A 176 -6.68 -15.67 -22.13
N TRP A 177 -6.77 -14.36 -21.84
CA TRP A 177 -5.85 -13.71 -20.90
C TRP A 177 -5.98 -14.25 -19.47
N ALA A 178 -7.20 -14.52 -19.02
CA ALA A 178 -7.46 -15.13 -17.72
C ALA A 178 -6.81 -16.53 -17.60
N ASN A 179 -6.90 -17.34 -18.65
CA ASN A 179 -6.29 -18.68 -18.69
C ASN A 179 -4.76 -18.60 -18.73
N VAL A 180 -4.18 -17.72 -19.55
CA VAL A 180 -2.72 -17.50 -19.61
C VAL A 180 -2.18 -17.11 -18.24
N ALA A 181 -2.82 -16.13 -17.60
CA ALA A 181 -2.43 -15.65 -16.29
C ALA A 181 -2.59 -16.75 -15.21
N TYR A 182 -3.66 -17.56 -15.28
CA TYR A 182 -3.89 -18.68 -14.37
C TYR A 182 -2.85 -19.80 -14.52
N VAL A 183 -2.52 -20.20 -15.75
CA VAL A 183 -1.50 -21.23 -16.01
C VAL A 183 -0.13 -20.76 -15.55
N ALA A 184 0.26 -19.52 -15.87
CA ALA A 184 1.52 -18.93 -15.41
C ALA A 184 1.59 -18.89 -13.87
N PHE A 185 0.47 -18.58 -13.21
CA PHE A 185 0.35 -18.64 -11.75
C PHE A 185 0.53 -20.07 -11.19
N LEU A 186 -0.10 -21.09 -11.80
CA LEU A 186 0.09 -22.47 -11.36
C LEU A 186 1.54 -22.93 -11.52
N VAL A 187 2.20 -22.53 -12.61
CA VAL A 187 3.62 -22.83 -12.84
C VAL A 187 4.48 -22.21 -11.75
N ILE A 188 4.28 -20.93 -11.42
CA ILE A 188 5.10 -20.28 -10.39
C ILE A 188 4.85 -20.87 -9.00
N CYS A 189 3.60 -21.21 -8.66
CA CYS A 189 3.28 -21.90 -7.41
C CYS A 189 3.93 -23.29 -7.33
N ALA A 190 3.94 -24.05 -8.43
CA ALA A 190 4.62 -25.34 -8.49
C ALA A 190 6.13 -25.19 -8.27
N LEU A 191 6.76 -24.16 -8.85
CA LEU A 191 8.17 -23.86 -8.64
C LEU A 191 8.47 -23.46 -7.18
N VAL A 192 7.65 -22.60 -6.58
CA VAL A 192 7.78 -22.22 -5.16
C VAL A 192 7.61 -23.43 -4.24
N ALA A 193 6.62 -24.28 -4.50
CA ALA A 193 6.36 -25.49 -3.71
C ALA A 193 7.51 -26.51 -3.84
N LEU A 194 8.03 -26.71 -5.05
CA LEU A 194 9.22 -27.52 -5.27
C LEU A 194 10.41 -26.98 -4.47
N ASP A 195 10.61 -25.66 -4.52
CA ASP A 195 11.71 -25.01 -3.81
C ASP A 195 11.54 -25.06 -2.29
N ALA A 196 10.31 -25.03 -1.78
CA ALA A 196 10.02 -25.21 -0.35
C ALA A 196 10.55 -26.55 0.18
N VAL A 197 10.44 -27.61 -0.63
CA VAL A 197 10.92 -28.96 -0.30
C VAL A 197 12.45 -29.05 -0.48
N LEU A 198 13.00 -28.41 -1.50
CA LEU A 198 14.44 -28.46 -1.79
C LEU A 198 15.28 -27.52 -0.91
N LEU A 199 14.65 -26.53 -0.25
CA LEU A 199 15.32 -25.48 0.49
C LEU A 199 16.32 -25.98 1.54
N PRO A 200 16.03 -27.00 2.38
CA PRO A 200 16.99 -27.49 3.36
C PRO A 200 18.26 -28.04 2.70
N GLY A 201 18.11 -28.75 1.59
CA GLY A 201 19.24 -29.29 0.82
C GLY A 201 20.05 -28.21 0.10
N MET A 202 19.38 -27.20 -0.43
CA MET A 202 20.02 -26.05 -1.06
C MET A 202 20.83 -25.23 -0.05
N ILE A 203 20.29 -25.00 1.14
CA ILE A 203 21.00 -24.30 2.24
C ILE A 203 22.20 -25.10 2.70
N ARG A 204 22.09 -26.43 2.85
CA ARG A 204 23.24 -27.28 3.20
C ARG A 204 24.36 -27.14 2.18
N ARG A 205 24.06 -27.22 0.88
CA ARG A 205 25.05 -27.02 -0.19
C ARG A 205 25.63 -25.61 -0.20
N ALA A 206 24.81 -24.59 0.06
CA ALA A 206 25.28 -23.21 0.12
C ALA A 206 26.22 -22.97 1.31
N ARG A 207 25.94 -23.59 2.47
CA ARG A 207 26.84 -23.59 3.64
C ARG A 207 28.15 -24.33 3.35
N GLU A 208 28.09 -25.48 2.69
CA GLU A 208 29.29 -26.22 2.28
C GLU A 208 30.15 -25.37 1.34
N LYS A 209 29.54 -24.71 0.34
CA LYS A 209 30.26 -23.77 -0.53
C LYS A 209 30.87 -22.61 0.23
N LEU A 210 30.12 -21.97 1.12
CA LEU A 210 30.63 -20.87 1.95
C LEU A 210 31.80 -21.34 2.82
N ALA A 211 31.72 -22.53 3.42
CA ALA A 211 32.81 -23.10 4.21
C ALA A 211 34.05 -23.43 3.35
N MET A 212 33.85 -23.87 2.10
CA MET A 212 34.95 -24.09 1.15
C MET A 212 35.57 -22.76 0.68
N GLU A 213 34.74 -21.74 0.43
CA GLU A 213 35.18 -20.36 0.11
C GLU A 213 35.97 -19.78 1.29
N GLU A 214 35.46 -19.88 2.52
CA GLU A 214 36.14 -19.50 3.77
C GLU A 214 37.47 -20.25 3.97
N ALA A 215 37.50 -21.56 3.70
CA ALA A 215 38.73 -22.35 3.78
C ALA A 215 39.74 -21.98 2.68
N SER A 216 39.26 -21.63 1.48
CA SER A 216 40.09 -21.17 0.36
C SER A 216 40.60 -19.73 0.54
N THR A 217 39.82 -18.86 1.19
CA THR A 217 40.20 -17.46 1.47
C THR A 217 41.33 -17.36 2.50
N ILE A 218 41.42 -18.30 3.45
CA ILE A 218 42.60 -18.44 4.32
C ILE A 218 43.86 -18.80 3.48
N ALA A 219 43.69 -19.43 2.30
CA ALA A 219 44.77 -19.86 1.43
C ALA A 219 45.10 -18.90 0.26
N SER A 220 44.16 -18.05 -0.19
CA SER A 220 44.37 -17.11 -1.31
C SER A 220 43.80 -15.73 -1.01
N ALA A 221 44.63 -14.86 -0.42
CA ALA A 221 44.35 -13.45 -0.33
C ALA A 221 44.48 -12.80 -1.72
N GLY A 222 43.36 -12.56 -2.40
CA GLY A 222 43.30 -11.62 -3.53
C GLY A 222 42.50 -12.08 -4.74
N THR A 223 41.17 -11.97 -4.67
CA THR A 223 40.24 -11.70 -5.79
C THR A 223 38.84 -11.45 -5.22
N LEU A 224 38.02 -10.65 -5.92
CA LEU A 224 36.58 -10.28 -5.73
C LEU A 224 35.92 -10.46 -4.35
N GLU A 225 35.97 -11.63 -3.73
CA GLU A 225 35.53 -11.87 -2.35
C GLU A 225 36.33 -11.12 -1.30
N ALA A 226 37.61 -10.79 -1.58
CA ALA A 226 38.36 -9.85 -0.75
C ALA A 226 37.71 -8.46 -0.73
N ILE A 227 37.10 -8.05 -1.85
CA ILE A 227 36.36 -6.79 -1.97
C ILE A 227 35.03 -6.90 -1.20
N GLU A 228 34.34 -8.04 -1.26
CA GLU A 228 33.11 -8.27 -0.49
C GLU A 228 33.36 -8.36 1.02
N ALA A 229 34.42 -9.05 1.45
CA ALA A 229 34.81 -9.15 2.86
C ALA A 229 35.28 -7.79 3.39
N GLU A 230 36.03 -7.03 2.58
CA GLU A 230 36.38 -5.65 2.89
C GLU A 230 35.13 -4.76 2.95
N ALA A 231 34.16 -4.93 2.04
CA ALA A 231 32.90 -4.19 2.05
C ALA A 231 32.03 -4.53 3.26
N ALA A 232 31.94 -5.80 3.65
CA ALA A 232 31.22 -6.24 4.85
C ALA A 232 31.91 -5.77 6.13
N ALA A 233 33.25 -5.80 6.19
CA ALA A 233 34.01 -5.25 7.31
C ALA A 233 33.86 -3.73 7.41
N LYS A 234 33.88 -3.03 6.26
CA LYS A 234 33.58 -1.58 6.20
C LYS A 234 32.16 -1.29 6.65
N LEU A 235 31.17 -2.06 6.20
CA LEU A 235 29.77 -1.90 6.63
C LEU A 235 29.64 -2.12 8.13
N ALA A 236 30.20 -3.19 8.68
CA ALA A 236 30.16 -3.45 10.12
C ALA A 236 30.90 -2.37 10.93
N ALA A 237 31.98 -1.80 10.39
CA ALA A 237 32.67 -0.67 11.01
C ALA A 237 31.81 0.60 10.99
N ILE A 238 31.14 0.89 9.87
CA ILE A 238 30.19 2.00 9.73
C ILE A 238 29.01 1.81 10.70
N GLU A 239 28.38 0.65 10.72
CA GLU A 239 27.28 0.34 11.65
C GLU A 239 27.72 0.49 13.11
N ALA A 240 28.91 0.01 13.47
CA ALA A 240 29.45 0.17 14.82
C ALA A 240 29.76 1.63 15.15
N GLU A 241 30.20 2.42 14.17
CA GLU A 241 30.44 3.85 14.30
C GLU A 241 29.12 4.63 14.45
N GLU A 242 28.09 4.30 13.66
CA GLU A 242 26.74 4.87 13.74
C GLU A 242 26.08 4.55 15.09
N ILE A 243 26.09 3.27 15.51
CA ILE A 243 25.56 2.86 16.83
C ILE A 243 26.30 3.59 17.95
N LYS A 244 27.62 3.72 17.85
CA LYS A 244 28.42 4.46 18.83
C LYS A 244 28.10 5.96 18.78
N GLY A 245 27.84 6.52 17.60
CA GLY A 245 27.40 7.88 17.39
C GLY A 245 26.06 8.16 18.05
N ASP A 246 25.05 7.32 17.81
CA ASP A 246 23.72 7.45 18.41
C ASP A 246 23.78 7.30 19.94
N MET A 247 24.52 6.31 20.44
CA MET A 247 24.72 6.12 21.88
C MET A 247 25.51 7.25 22.55
N ALA A 248 26.35 7.99 21.80
CA ALA A 248 27.10 9.13 22.33
C ALA A 248 26.19 10.32 22.69
N HIS A 249 25.00 10.40 22.11
CA HIS A 249 24.02 11.43 22.45
C HIS A 249 23.32 11.16 23.79
N ILE A 250 23.45 9.95 24.34
CA ILE A 250 22.80 9.58 25.59
C ILE A 250 23.60 10.12 26.78
N GLY A 251 23.02 11.11 27.48
CA GLY A 251 23.63 11.71 28.65
C GLY A 251 23.65 10.81 29.89
N THR A 252 24.16 11.34 30.99
CA THR A 252 24.14 10.71 32.32
C THR A 252 23.13 11.39 33.25
N GLY A 253 22.61 10.68 34.24
CA GLY A 253 21.66 11.23 35.22
C GLY A 253 20.22 11.22 34.72
N TRP A 254 19.44 12.24 35.07
CA TRP A 254 18.01 12.31 34.74
C TRP A 254 17.75 12.64 33.26
N THR A 255 18.59 13.47 32.63
CA THR A 255 18.53 13.74 31.18
C THR A 255 18.82 12.47 30.38
N GLY A 256 19.81 11.69 30.81
CA GLY A 256 20.12 10.39 30.21
C GLY A 256 18.98 9.36 30.31
N ALA A 257 18.11 9.45 31.32
CA ALA A 257 16.93 8.59 31.39
C ALA A 257 15.90 8.97 30.30
N ILE A 258 15.77 10.26 30.00
CA ILE A 258 14.93 10.76 28.90
C ILE A 258 15.53 10.34 27.56
N ASP A 259 16.84 10.55 27.37
CA ASP A 259 17.54 10.17 26.13
C ASP A 259 17.38 8.66 25.84
N ARG A 260 17.52 7.81 26.86
CA ARG A 260 17.28 6.35 26.70
C ARG A 260 15.85 6.01 26.34
N MET A 261 14.88 6.76 26.86
CA MET A 261 13.47 6.57 26.52
C MET A 261 13.20 6.97 25.06
N SER A 262 13.76 8.10 24.61
CA SER A 262 13.71 8.54 23.21
C SER A 262 14.41 7.55 22.28
N TYR A 263 15.59 7.06 22.67
CA TYR A 263 16.32 6.01 21.96
C TYR A 263 15.47 4.75 21.79
N PHE A 264 14.91 4.23 22.89
CA PHE A 264 14.07 3.03 22.86
C PHE A 264 12.80 3.23 22.04
N ALA A 265 12.16 4.40 22.12
CA ALA A 265 10.97 4.72 21.34
C ALA A 265 11.27 4.73 19.83
N GLY A 266 12.40 5.34 19.43
CA GLY A 266 12.89 5.33 18.05
C GLY A 266 13.24 3.93 17.55
N GLU A 267 14.02 3.18 18.35
CA GLU A 267 14.37 1.78 18.06
C GLU A 267 13.10 0.94 17.87
N PHE A 268 12.12 1.06 18.77
CA PHE A 268 10.84 0.35 18.70
C PHE A 268 10.11 0.64 17.39
N VAL A 269 9.88 1.92 17.04
CA VAL A 269 9.12 2.24 15.82
C VAL A 269 9.89 2.01 14.52
N SER A 270 11.23 1.91 14.56
CA SER A 270 12.04 1.60 13.37
C SER A 270 11.65 0.26 12.72
N TYR A 271 11.25 -0.73 13.53
CA TYR A 271 10.85 -2.04 13.04
C TYR A 271 9.49 -2.05 12.31
N TRP A 272 8.68 -1.00 12.43
CA TRP A 272 7.46 -0.86 11.62
C TRP A 272 7.77 -0.76 10.13
N ALA A 273 8.94 -0.26 9.73
CA ALA A 273 9.36 -0.26 8.34
C ALA A 273 9.41 -1.68 7.74
N VAL A 274 9.79 -2.67 8.55
CA VAL A 274 9.83 -4.09 8.12
C VAL A 274 8.41 -4.64 7.91
N ILE A 275 7.45 -4.26 8.76
CA ILE A 275 6.02 -4.58 8.57
C ILE A 275 5.55 -4.01 7.23
N ALA A 276 5.94 -2.78 6.91
CA ALA A 276 5.57 -2.11 5.66
C ALA A 276 6.05 -2.86 4.41
N VAL A 277 7.28 -3.38 4.43
CA VAL A 277 7.82 -4.20 3.34
C VAL A 277 6.93 -5.42 3.08
N PHE A 278 6.54 -6.14 4.13
CA PHE A 278 5.67 -7.31 3.97
C PHE A 278 4.25 -6.93 3.51
N ALA A 279 3.67 -5.88 4.07
CA ALA A 279 2.33 -5.42 3.71
C ALA A 279 2.25 -4.95 2.26
N TYR A 280 3.20 -4.14 1.79
CA TYR A 280 3.23 -3.69 0.40
C TYR A 280 3.57 -4.80 -0.58
N TYR A 281 4.46 -5.72 -0.22
CA TYR A 281 4.70 -6.91 -1.04
C TYR A 281 3.41 -7.71 -1.22
N PHE A 282 2.68 -7.96 -0.12
CA PHE A 282 1.38 -8.61 -0.15
C PHE A 282 0.39 -7.84 -1.06
N GLU A 283 0.30 -6.50 -0.94
CA GLU A 283 -0.59 -5.70 -1.78
C GLU A 283 -0.24 -5.77 -3.27
N VAL A 284 1.05 -5.70 -3.62
CA VAL A 284 1.49 -5.83 -5.02
C VAL A 284 1.09 -7.20 -5.57
N VAL A 285 1.32 -8.26 -4.80
CA VAL A 285 0.91 -9.62 -5.19
C VAL A 285 -0.61 -9.72 -5.30
N ALA A 286 -1.37 -9.35 -4.27
CA ALA A 286 -2.82 -9.42 -4.26
C ALA A 286 -3.44 -8.62 -5.42
N ARG A 287 -2.98 -7.39 -5.64
CA ARG A 287 -3.48 -6.50 -6.68
C ARG A 287 -3.14 -6.96 -8.08
N TYR A 288 -1.90 -7.33 -8.35
CA TYR A 288 -1.46 -7.55 -9.72
C TYR A 288 -1.37 -9.02 -10.12
N VAL A 289 -1.22 -9.94 -9.17
CA VAL A 289 -1.25 -11.39 -9.43
C VAL A 289 -2.67 -11.92 -9.29
N PHE A 290 -3.39 -11.53 -8.24
CA PHE A 290 -4.73 -12.04 -7.97
C PHE A 290 -5.87 -11.11 -8.43
N ASN A 291 -5.55 -9.92 -8.96
CA ASN A 291 -6.53 -8.90 -9.33
C ASN A 291 -7.51 -8.59 -8.18
N SER A 292 -6.99 -8.60 -6.94
CA SER A 292 -7.74 -8.50 -5.68
C SER A 292 -7.05 -7.48 -4.77
N PRO A 293 -7.22 -6.17 -5.01
CA PRO A 293 -6.62 -5.13 -4.16
C PRO A 293 -7.20 -5.21 -2.74
N SER A 294 -6.37 -4.96 -1.72
CA SER A 294 -6.86 -4.96 -0.34
C SER A 294 -7.45 -3.60 0.05
N ILE A 295 -8.45 -3.63 0.94
CA ILE A 295 -9.04 -2.41 1.51
C ILE A 295 -8.23 -1.83 2.67
N TRP A 296 -7.29 -2.60 3.24
CA TRP A 296 -6.65 -2.29 4.52
C TRP A 296 -5.17 -1.91 4.42
N VAL A 297 -4.41 -2.40 3.41
CA VAL A 297 -2.96 -2.18 3.37
C VAL A 297 -2.63 -0.69 3.26
N HIS A 298 -3.29 0.03 2.35
CA HIS A 298 -2.98 1.44 2.12
C HIS A 298 -3.25 2.29 3.36
N GLU A 299 -4.44 2.16 3.95
CA GLU A 299 -4.82 2.91 5.15
C GLU A 299 -4.01 2.49 6.38
N GLY A 300 -3.80 1.18 6.58
CA GLY A 300 -2.99 0.67 7.68
C GLY A 300 -1.56 1.19 7.63
N MET A 301 -0.91 1.15 6.46
CA MET A 301 0.45 1.67 6.33
C MET A 301 0.51 3.19 6.48
N PHE A 302 -0.47 3.92 5.96
CA PHE A 302 -0.58 5.36 6.14
C PHE A 302 -0.66 5.75 7.62
N LEU A 303 -1.55 5.11 8.39
CA LEU A 303 -1.69 5.36 9.82
C LEU A 303 -0.43 4.95 10.58
N MET A 304 0.15 3.79 10.27
CA MET A 304 1.39 3.29 10.88
C MET A 304 2.55 4.27 10.68
N PHE A 305 2.80 4.75 9.47
CA PHE A 305 3.87 5.72 9.20
C PHE A 305 3.62 7.06 9.88
N GLY A 306 2.37 7.52 9.97
CA GLY A 306 2.03 8.73 10.72
C GLY A 306 2.40 8.59 12.20
N MET A 307 2.05 7.47 12.84
CA MET A 307 2.47 7.18 14.23
C MET A 307 4.00 7.06 14.33
N GLN A 308 4.65 6.42 13.35
CA GLN A 308 6.10 6.21 13.32
C GLN A 308 6.82 7.56 13.37
N TYR A 309 6.39 8.49 12.51
CA TYR A 309 6.96 9.83 12.42
C TYR A 309 6.83 10.60 13.74
N LEU A 310 5.66 10.54 14.38
CA LEU A 310 5.40 11.25 15.63
C LEU A 310 6.25 10.73 16.80
N ILE A 311 6.38 9.41 16.92
CA ILE A 311 7.17 8.78 18.00
C ILE A 311 8.67 8.91 17.72
N ALA A 312 9.11 8.72 16.47
CA ALA A 312 10.50 8.90 16.06
C ALA A 312 10.98 10.36 16.16
N GLY A 313 10.06 11.34 16.24
CA GLY A 313 10.41 12.74 16.44
C GLY A 313 11.32 12.97 17.66
N ALA A 314 11.06 12.30 18.79
CA ALA A 314 11.92 12.45 19.97
C ALA A 314 13.33 11.86 19.75
N TYR A 315 13.43 10.75 19.02
CA TYR A 315 14.71 10.17 18.60
C TYR A 315 15.48 11.13 17.70
N ALA A 316 14.84 11.65 16.65
CA ALA A 316 15.44 12.61 15.73
C ALA A 316 15.80 13.94 16.41
N ALA A 317 15.09 14.31 17.47
CA ALA A 317 15.47 15.42 18.31
C ALA A 317 16.77 15.07 19.06
N MET A 318 16.85 13.93 19.74
CA MET A 318 18.04 13.52 20.48
C MET A 318 19.32 13.45 19.61
N THR A 319 19.23 12.92 18.39
CA THR A 319 20.38 12.73 17.48
C THR A 319 20.62 13.90 16.53
N ASP A 320 19.96 15.05 16.73
CA ASP A 320 20.04 16.22 15.84
C ASP A 320 19.72 15.95 14.36
N ALA A 321 18.94 14.90 14.08
CA ALA A 321 18.55 14.48 12.73
C ALA A 321 17.37 15.27 12.14
N HIS A 322 16.76 16.19 12.89
CA HIS A 322 15.80 17.12 12.33
C HIS A 322 16.47 18.01 11.27
N VAL A 323 15.81 18.18 10.12
CA VAL A 323 16.32 19.04 9.06
C VAL A 323 16.42 20.47 9.57
N LYS A 324 17.65 20.96 9.69
CA LYS A 324 18.00 22.33 10.10
C LYS A 324 18.84 23.00 9.01
N VAL A 325 18.67 24.31 8.84
CA VAL A 325 19.43 25.10 7.87
C VAL A 325 20.67 25.66 8.56
N ASP A 326 21.77 24.92 8.51
CA ASP A 326 22.97 25.18 9.33
C ASP A 326 24.04 26.07 8.67
N VAL A 327 23.71 26.85 7.63
CA VAL A 327 24.69 27.61 6.84
C VAL A 327 25.55 28.56 7.68
N PHE A 328 24.96 29.20 8.68
CA PHE A 328 25.68 30.13 9.57
C PHE A 328 25.90 29.56 10.98
N TYR A 329 25.11 28.56 11.38
CA TYR A 329 25.13 28.00 12.73
C TYR A 329 26.33 27.04 12.94
N ALA A 330 26.77 26.33 11.89
CA ALA A 330 27.84 25.33 11.99
C ALA A 330 29.15 25.88 12.59
N ASP A 331 29.57 27.07 12.17
CA ASP A 331 30.85 27.70 12.56
C ASP A 331 30.79 28.48 13.88
N TRP A 332 29.65 28.51 14.58
CA TRP A 332 29.52 29.27 15.81
C TRP A 332 30.16 28.58 17.01
N SER A 333 30.66 29.39 17.95
CA SER A 333 31.21 28.91 19.21
C SER A 333 30.12 28.22 20.06
N PRO A 334 30.49 27.25 20.92
CA PRO A 334 29.53 26.51 21.75
C PRO A 334 28.58 27.41 22.56
N LEU A 335 29.09 28.54 23.07
CA LEU A 335 28.27 29.52 23.78
C LEU A 335 27.20 30.18 22.89
N ARG A 336 27.57 30.58 21.66
CA ARG A 336 26.62 31.23 20.74
C ARG A 336 25.53 30.26 20.30
N LYS A 337 25.89 29.01 20.05
CA LYS A 337 24.95 27.92 19.75
C LYS A 337 23.94 27.76 20.89
N ALA A 338 24.44 27.48 22.10
CA ALA A 338 23.59 27.25 23.27
C ALA A 338 22.67 28.44 23.62
N VAL A 339 23.12 29.70 23.42
CA VAL A 339 22.27 30.88 23.63
C VAL A 339 21.14 30.96 22.60
N VAL A 340 21.42 30.68 21.33
CA VAL A 340 20.38 30.69 20.28
C VAL A 340 19.45 29.50 20.41
N ASP A 341 19.94 28.32 20.79
CA ASP A 341 19.13 27.15 21.07
C ASP A 341 18.19 27.40 22.27
N LEU A 342 18.68 28.07 23.32
CA LEU A 342 17.86 28.51 24.44
C LEU A 342 16.74 29.48 24.01
N LEU A 343 17.04 30.44 23.14
CA LEU A 343 16.03 31.38 22.62
C LEU A 343 15.01 30.69 21.70
N THR A 344 15.47 29.81 20.81
CA THR A 344 14.62 29.10 19.86
C THR A 344 13.79 28.00 20.51
N SER A 345 14.24 27.47 21.66
CA SER A 345 13.49 26.48 22.45
C SER A 345 12.09 26.97 22.85
N VAL A 346 11.89 28.28 23.00
CA VAL A 346 10.57 28.86 23.31
C VAL A 346 9.56 28.51 22.21
N PHE A 347 9.95 28.67 20.94
CA PHE A 347 9.11 28.32 19.81
C PHE A 347 8.89 26.81 19.72
N PHE A 348 9.93 26.03 20.01
CA PHE A 348 9.82 24.57 20.10
C PHE A 348 8.76 24.15 21.14
N PHE A 349 8.78 24.71 22.36
CA PHE A 349 7.81 24.38 23.41
C PHE A 349 6.40 24.87 23.10
N ILE A 350 6.24 26.01 22.40
CA ILE A 350 4.92 26.46 21.91
C ILE A 350 4.36 25.43 20.91
N PHE A 351 5.18 25.01 19.94
CA PHE A 351 4.79 24.01 18.96
C PHE A 351 4.45 22.66 19.62
N ALA A 352 5.38 22.12 20.41
CA ALA A 352 5.22 20.82 21.04
C ALA A 352 4.09 20.82 22.08
N GLY A 353 3.91 21.91 22.83
CA GLY A 353 2.80 22.11 23.75
C GLY A 353 1.45 22.17 23.05
N THR A 354 1.37 22.90 21.91
CA THR A 354 0.16 22.95 21.09
C THR A 354 -0.17 21.57 20.51
N LEU A 355 0.84 20.86 20.02
CA LEU A 355 0.71 19.49 19.50
C LEU A 355 0.19 18.54 20.60
N LEU A 356 0.69 18.67 21.84
CA LEU A 356 0.22 17.88 22.97
C LEU A 356 -1.24 18.19 23.32
N VAL A 357 -1.59 19.47 23.49
CA VAL A 357 -2.96 19.86 23.89
C VAL A 357 -3.98 19.45 22.83
N THR A 358 -3.72 19.76 21.56
CA THR A 358 -4.62 19.40 20.46
C THR A 358 -4.68 17.90 20.23
N GLY A 359 -3.53 17.21 20.26
CA GLY A 359 -3.46 15.76 20.16
C GLY A 359 -4.20 15.05 21.29
N TRP A 360 -4.12 15.57 22.52
CA TRP A 360 -4.84 15.04 23.67
C TRP A 360 -6.36 15.19 23.51
N ILE A 361 -6.84 16.37 23.11
CA ILE A 361 -8.27 16.61 22.86
C ILE A 361 -8.78 15.65 21.79
N PHE A 362 -8.07 15.56 20.65
CA PHE A 362 -8.44 14.65 19.56
C PHE A 362 -8.44 13.18 19.98
N ALA A 363 -7.45 12.75 20.77
CA ALA A 363 -7.39 11.39 21.28
C ALA A 363 -8.56 11.07 22.21
N MET A 364 -8.92 12.01 23.08
CA MET A 364 -10.04 11.85 24.00
C MET A 364 -11.37 11.79 23.25
N ASP A 365 -11.63 12.74 22.36
CA ASP A 365 -12.87 12.79 21.56
C ASP A 365 -13.05 11.51 20.74
N ALA A 366 -11.98 11.04 20.09
CA ALA A 366 -12.00 9.82 19.31
C ALA A 366 -12.26 8.56 20.16
N THR A 367 -11.76 8.56 21.41
CA THR A 367 -11.99 7.45 22.35
C THR A 367 -13.44 7.43 22.82
N VAL A 368 -14.00 8.60 23.14
CA VAL A 368 -15.39 8.73 23.65
C VAL A 368 -16.42 8.41 22.57
N VAL A 369 -16.20 8.87 21.34
CA VAL A 369 -17.14 8.68 20.22
C VAL A 369 -16.93 7.33 19.52
N HIS A 370 -15.90 6.55 19.91
CA HIS A 370 -15.48 5.34 19.21
C HIS A 370 -15.28 5.59 17.71
N GLU A 371 -14.51 6.63 17.40
CA GLU A 371 -14.29 7.07 16.03
C GLU A 371 -13.60 5.97 15.20
N VAL A 372 -14.19 5.70 14.04
CA VAL A 372 -13.70 4.73 13.04
C VAL A 372 -13.44 5.44 11.72
N SER A 373 -12.61 4.82 10.88
CA SER A 373 -12.34 5.36 9.56
C SER A 373 -13.56 5.37 8.64
N PHE A 374 -13.56 6.31 7.70
CA PHE A 374 -14.56 6.42 6.64
C PHE A 374 -14.33 5.42 5.49
N SER A 375 -13.24 4.66 5.54
CA SER A 375 -12.92 3.64 4.55
C SER A 375 -13.78 2.39 4.76
N GLU A 376 -13.77 1.49 3.78
CA GLU A 376 -14.39 0.17 3.91
C GLU A 376 -13.76 -0.70 5.02
N TRP A 377 -12.52 -0.42 5.43
CA TRP A 377 -11.84 -1.17 6.49
C TRP A 377 -12.32 -0.79 7.90
N THR A 378 -12.86 0.42 8.08
CA THR A 378 -13.49 0.90 9.33
C THR A 378 -12.60 0.79 10.58
N ILE A 379 -11.28 1.00 10.42
CA ILE A 379 -10.32 0.87 11.52
C ILE A 379 -10.54 1.96 12.58
N ALA A 380 -10.41 1.61 13.86
CA ALA A 380 -10.57 2.57 14.95
C ALA A 380 -9.44 3.61 14.95
N TYR A 381 -9.77 4.90 15.01
CA TYR A 381 -8.79 6.00 14.96
C TYR A 381 -8.21 6.40 16.30
N TRP A 382 -8.86 6.03 17.40
CA TRP A 382 -8.40 6.43 18.73
C TRP A 382 -6.91 6.09 19.00
N PRO A 383 -6.35 4.90 18.64
CA PRO A 383 -4.95 4.61 18.96
C PRO A 383 -3.97 5.50 18.19
N PHE A 384 -4.30 5.83 16.93
CA PHE A 384 -3.51 6.76 16.12
C PHE A 384 -3.45 8.15 16.76
N LYS A 385 -4.61 8.67 17.22
CA LYS A 385 -4.66 9.99 17.86
C LYS A 385 -3.94 10.00 19.22
N TRP A 386 -3.97 8.89 19.96
CA TRP A 386 -3.14 8.74 21.16
C TRP A 386 -1.64 8.74 20.83
N ALA A 387 -1.21 8.19 19.70
CA ALA A 387 0.19 8.27 19.28
C ALA A 387 0.65 9.72 19.03
N ILE A 388 -0.24 10.63 18.62
CA ILE A 388 0.06 12.07 18.53
C ILE A 388 0.39 12.63 19.91
N ALA A 389 -0.45 12.36 20.91
CA ALA A 389 -0.22 12.81 22.28
C ALA A 389 1.07 12.19 22.86
N ILE A 390 1.30 10.89 22.66
CA ILE A 390 2.51 10.19 23.13
C ILE A 390 3.76 10.77 22.47
N GLY A 391 3.77 10.95 21.14
CA GLY A 391 4.89 11.56 20.42
C GLY A 391 5.18 12.99 20.89
N ALA A 392 4.14 13.79 21.15
CA ALA A 392 4.28 15.14 21.69
C ALA A 392 4.88 15.14 23.11
N VAL A 393 4.45 14.22 24.00
CA VAL A 393 5.06 14.05 25.33
C VAL A 393 6.54 13.70 25.21
N LEU A 394 6.90 12.74 24.35
CA LEU A 394 8.29 12.35 24.13
C LEU A 394 9.14 13.53 23.60
N LEU A 395 8.61 14.30 22.64
CA LEU A 395 9.26 15.51 22.13
C LEU A 395 9.48 16.57 23.20
N ILE A 396 8.47 16.84 24.04
CA ILE A 396 8.61 17.80 25.15
C ILE A 396 9.67 17.34 26.13
N LEU A 397 9.67 16.06 26.51
CA LEU A 397 10.67 15.51 27.42
C LEU A 397 12.07 15.63 26.82
N GLN A 398 12.26 15.29 25.55
CA GLN A 398 13.54 15.45 24.87
C GLN A 398 13.97 16.93 24.78
N GLY A 399 13.02 17.84 24.54
CA GLY A 399 13.26 19.28 24.55
C GLY A 399 13.73 19.78 25.91
N ILE A 400 13.15 19.27 27.01
CA ILE A 400 13.60 19.58 28.38
C ILE A 400 15.03 19.09 28.62
N ALA A 401 15.36 17.89 28.13
CA ALA A 401 16.71 17.33 28.26
C ALA A 401 17.74 18.21 27.53
N LYS A 402 17.45 18.62 26.29
CA LYS A 402 18.30 19.56 25.54
C LYS A 402 18.43 20.92 26.20
N LEU A 403 17.30 21.52 26.62
CA LEU A 403 17.29 22.80 27.31
C LEU A 403 18.19 22.78 28.55
N ALA A 404 18.15 21.69 29.32
CA ALA A 404 19.00 21.53 30.50
C ALA A 404 20.50 21.46 30.13
N GLN A 405 20.85 20.79 29.04
CA GLN A 405 22.23 20.71 28.53
C GLN A 405 22.71 22.09 28.03
N ASP A 406 21.87 22.85 27.33
CA ASP A 406 22.21 24.19 26.86
C ASP A 406 22.44 25.16 28.02
N VAL A 407 21.59 25.12 29.05
CA VAL A 407 21.76 25.92 30.27
C VAL A 407 23.07 25.59 30.98
N VAL A 408 23.44 24.32 31.09
CA VAL A 408 24.72 23.89 31.66
C VAL A 408 25.89 24.39 30.82
N THR A 409 25.79 24.32 29.49
CA THR A 409 26.83 24.79 28.56
C THR A 409 27.05 26.29 28.67
N VAL A 410 25.97 27.08 28.74
CA VAL A 410 26.04 28.53 28.97
C VAL A 410 26.68 28.83 30.31
N ARG A 411 26.23 28.17 31.39
CA ARG A 411 26.79 28.38 32.74
C ARG A 411 28.29 28.06 32.80
N ASN A 412 28.71 26.92 32.26
CA ASN A 412 30.12 26.51 32.29
C ASN A 412 30.99 27.46 31.47
N SER A 413 30.48 27.95 30.34
CA SER A 413 31.18 28.93 29.49
C SER A 413 31.33 30.29 30.16
N LEU A 414 30.36 30.71 30.99
CA LEU A 414 30.42 31.95 31.78
C LEU A 414 31.30 31.84 33.03
N GLN A 415 31.54 30.64 33.54
CA GLN A 415 32.43 30.39 34.69
C GLN A 415 33.90 30.20 34.29
N GLY A 416 34.16 29.81 33.04
CA GLY A 416 35.50 29.64 32.47
C GLY A 416 36.05 30.88 31.74
N ALA A 417 35.25 31.95 31.61
CA ALA A 417 35.63 33.26 31.10
C ALA A 417 35.81 34.24 32.28
#